data_AF-A0A3S3FTF3-F1
#
_entry.id   AF-A0A3S3FTF3-F1
#
_cell.length_a   1.000
_cell.length_b   1.000
_cell.length_c   1.000
_cell.angle_alpha   90.00
_cell.angle_beta   90.00
_cell.angle_gamma   90.00
#
_symmetry.space_group_name_H-M   'P 1'
#
loop_
_entity.id
_entity.type
_entity.pdbx_description
1 polymer ?
#
loop_
_entity_poly.entity_id
_entity_poly.type
_entity_poly.pdbx_seq_one_letter_code
_entity_poly.pdbx_strand_id
1 'polypeptide(L)'
;MAETRRILVIGTGDTKADELLFMRERIEAVGGVAVMMDVSVLGDPPYKLEHDKHAVAKAADTTIEAIIASGDENSAMTLMALGASRLARALYDKGEIDGFIALGGSMGTDLALDVALALPLGVP
;
A
#
# COMPACT_ATOMS: atom_id res chain seq x y z
N MET A 1 15.43 -17.22 18.13
CA MET A 1 15.03 -15.79 18.13
C MET A 1 13.73 -15.73 17.35
N ALA A 2 12.69 -15.09 17.86
CA ALA A 2 11.45 -14.95 17.08
C ALA A 2 11.77 -14.10 15.84
N GLU A 3 11.44 -14.59 14.65
CA GLU A 3 11.64 -13.80 13.43
C GLU A 3 10.71 -12.60 13.41
N THR A 4 11.29 -11.41 13.28
CA THR A 4 10.55 -10.15 13.11
C THR A 4 9.80 -10.19 11.79
N ARG A 5 8.45 -10.17 11.86
CA ARG A 5 7.58 -10.16 10.68
C ARG A 5 7.40 -8.75 10.15
N ARG A 6 7.52 -8.59 8.83
CA ARG A 6 7.33 -7.34 8.11
C ARG A 6 5.95 -7.34 7.48
N ILE A 7 5.08 -6.45 7.90
CA ILE A 7 3.69 -6.38 7.46
C ILE A 7 3.51 -5.13 6.61
N LEU A 8 3.13 -5.32 5.35
CA LEU A 8 2.79 -4.21 4.46
C LEU A 8 1.47 -3.58 4.90
N VAL A 9 1.47 -2.28 5.17
CA VAL A 9 0.27 -1.51 5.54
C VAL A 9 -0.08 -0.59 4.38
N ILE A 10 -1.25 -0.80 3.78
CA ILE A 10 -1.72 -0.07 2.60
C ILE A 10 -2.92 0.81 2.96
N GLY A 11 -2.90 2.07 2.52
CA GLY A 11 -4.07 2.94 2.59
C GLY A 11 -3.83 4.34 2.04
N THR A 12 -4.85 5.18 2.15
CA THR A 12 -4.84 6.58 1.70
C THR A 12 -4.45 7.50 2.86
N GLY A 13 -3.15 7.72 3.03
CA GLY A 13 -2.60 8.48 4.14
C GLY A 13 -2.99 9.97 4.15
N ASP A 14 -3.46 10.51 3.03
CA ASP A 14 -4.00 11.88 2.95
C ASP A 14 -5.31 12.08 3.73
N THR A 15 -6.07 11.00 3.95
CA THR A 15 -7.41 11.02 4.56
C THR A 15 -7.52 10.12 5.78
N LYS A 16 -6.62 9.13 5.92
CA LYS A 16 -6.65 8.07 6.92
C LYS A 16 -5.35 7.94 7.73
N ALA A 17 -4.63 9.04 7.88
CA ALA A 17 -3.33 9.04 8.55
C ALA A 17 -3.40 8.47 9.97
N ASP A 18 -4.36 8.92 10.78
CA ASP A 18 -4.49 8.49 12.17
C ASP A 18 -4.75 6.98 12.28
N GLU A 19 -5.63 6.45 11.44
CA GLU A 19 -5.93 5.01 11.43
C GLU A 19 -4.73 4.18 10.95
N LEU A 20 -4.00 4.62 9.94
CA LEU A 20 -2.81 3.93 9.42
C LEU A 20 -1.65 3.96 10.42
N LEU A 21 -1.44 5.09 11.09
CA LEU A 21 -0.43 5.22 12.15
C LEU A 21 -0.79 4.36 13.36
N PHE A 22 -2.07 4.26 13.72
CA PHE A 22 -2.52 3.33 14.74
C PHE A 22 -2.20 1.87 14.38
N MET A 23 -2.48 1.45 13.14
CA MET A 23 -2.14 0.09 12.68
C MET A 23 -0.64 -0.18 12.75
N ARG A 24 0.18 0.78 12.31
CA ARG A 24 1.65 0.73 12.47
C ARG A 24 2.04 0.52 13.93
N GLU A 25 1.50 1.33 14.85
CA GLU A 25 1.79 1.24 16.28
C GLU A 25 1.38 -0.13 16.86
N ARG A 26 0.29 -0.75 16.39
CA ARG A 26 -0.13 -2.10 16.84
C ARG A 26 0.75 -3.21 16.30
N ILE A 27 1.22 -3.12 15.06
CA ILE A 27 2.17 -4.07 14.48
C ILE A 27 3.51 -4.00 15.23
N GLU A 28 4.01 -2.78 15.45
CA GLU A 28 5.29 -2.55 16.15
C GLU A 28 5.21 -2.97 17.63
N ALA A 29 4.08 -2.74 18.31
CA ALA A 29 3.89 -3.11 19.72
C ALA A 29 3.98 -4.63 19.99
N VAL A 30 3.72 -5.48 18.98
CA VAL A 30 3.86 -6.94 19.09
C VAL A 30 5.19 -7.45 18.52
N GLY A 31 6.13 -6.56 18.20
CA GLY A 31 7.46 -6.89 17.70
C GLY A 31 7.55 -7.11 16.19
N GLY A 32 6.53 -6.71 15.43
CA GLY A 32 6.59 -6.66 13.97
C GLY A 32 7.19 -5.36 13.44
N VAL A 33 7.34 -5.29 12.12
CA VAL A 33 7.75 -4.07 11.38
C VAL A 33 6.63 -3.71 10.42
N ALA A 34 6.09 -2.51 10.54
CA ALA A 34 5.13 -1.99 9.57
C ALA A 34 5.90 -1.38 8.38
N VAL A 35 5.61 -1.85 7.18
CA VAL A 35 6.13 -1.30 5.92
C VAL A 35 4.99 -0.48 5.31
N MET A 36 5.13 0.85 5.24
CA MET A 36 4.02 1.72 4.83
C MET A 36 4.00 1.90 3.31
N MET A 37 2.84 1.67 2.70
CA MET A 37 2.55 1.98 1.29
C MET A 37 1.36 2.93 1.20
N ASP A 38 1.60 4.12 0.66
CA ASP A 38 0.55 5.10 0.41
C ASP A 38 0.00 4.98 -1.00
N VAL A 39 -1.32 4.86 -1.09
CA VAL A 39 -2.08 4.81 -2.36
C VAL A 39 -2.95 6.05 -2.55
N SER A 40 -2.62 7.16 -1.90
CA SER A 40 -3.29 8.44 -2.10
C SER A 40 -3.03 8.97 -3.52
N VAL A 41 -4.05 9.58 -4.13
CA VAL A 41 -3.92 10.14 -5.49
C VAL A 41 -3.60 11.63 -5.46
N LEU A 42 -4.33 12.40 -4.64
CA LEU A 42 -4.27 13.87 -4.66
C LEU A 42 -3.43 14.44 -3.52
N GLY A 43 -3.65 13.97 -2.29
CA GLY A 43 -2.97 14.49 -1.12
C GLY A 43 -1.66 13.79 -0.80
N ASP A 44 -0.99 14.30 0.22
CA ASP A 44 0.21 13.71 0.82
C ASP A 44 -0.06 13.44 2.30
N PRO A 45 0.37 12.28 2.84
CA PRO A 45 0.24 12.02 4.27
C PRO A 45 1.14 12.90 5.13
N PRO A 46 0.77 13.13 6.40
CA PRO A 46 1.58 13.90 7.35
C PRO A 46 2.75 13.10 7.97
N TYR A 47 3.15 11.98 7.37
CA TYR A 47 4.19 11.09 7.89
C TYR A 47 5.13 10.62 6.78
N LYS A 48 6.33 10.16 7.16
CA LYS A 48 7.31 9.64 6.21
C LYS A 48 6.92 8.24 5.74
N LEU A 49 6.99 8.04 4.43
CA LEU A 49 6.68 6.78 3.76
C LEU A 49 7.95 6.07 3.30
N GLU A 50 7.95 4.75 3.41
CA GLU A 50 8.90 3.88 2.70
C GLU A 50 8.51 3.74 1.22
N HIS A 51 7.19 3.66 0.93
CA HIS A 51 6.63 3.57 -0.41
C HIS A 51 5.51 4.60 -0.59
N ASP A 52 5.80 5.69 -1.28
CA ASP A 52 4.83 6.74 -1.56
C ASP A 52 4.03 6.51 -2.84
N LYS A 53 3.03 7.37 -3.09
CA LYS A 53 2.23 7.35 -4.30
C LYS A 53 3.04 7.41 -5.60
N HIS A 54 4.24 8.02 -5.57
CA HIS A 54 5.13 8.06 -6.73
C HIS A 54 5.80 6.70 -6.96
N ALA A 55 6.22 6.01 -5.90
CA ALA A 55 6.72 4.64 -5.99
C ALA A 55 5.64 3.68 -6.51
N VAL A 56 4.40 3.83 -6.05
CA VAL A 56 3.23 3.07 -6.52
C VAL A 56 2.96 3.35 -8.00
N ALA A 57 2.86 4.62 -8.40
CA ALA A 57 2.64 5.00 -9.79
C ALA A 57 3.75 4.48 -10.72
N LYS A 58 5.01 4.55 -10.27
CA LYS A 58 6.16 4.03 -11.01
C LYS A 58 6.08 2.51 -11.20
N ALA A 59 5.60 1.76 -10.22
CA ALA A 59 5.40 0.32 -10.35
C ALA A 59 4.31 -0.04 -11.39
N ALA A 60 3.38 0.88 -11.65
CA ALA A 60 2.41 0.79 -12.75
C ALA A 60 2.96 1.31 -14.10
N ASP A 61 4.28 1.51 -14.23
CA ASP A 61 4.94 2.07 -15.42
C ASP A 61 4.41 3.46 -15.83
N THR A 62 4.00 4.27 -14.84
CA THR A 62 3.46 5.62 -15.05
C THR A 62 3.96 6.61 -13.99
N THR A 63 3.39 7.81 -13.93
CA THR A 63 3.66 8.81 -12.89
C THR A 63 2.37 9.25 -12.20
N ILE A 64 2.47 9.80 -10.99
CA ILE A 64 1.28 10.25 -10.26
C ILE A 64 0.54 11.36 -11.02
N GLU A 65 1.27 12.21 -11.75
CA GLU A 65 0.69 13.28 -12.57
C GLU A 65 -0.14 12.72 -13.71
N ALA A 66 0.33 11.64 -14.35
CA ALA A 66 -0.42 10.95 -15.40
C ALA A 66 -1.67 10.24 -14.84
N ILE A 67 -1.58 9.69 -13.62
CA ILE A 67 -2.74 9.09 -12.92
C ILE A 67 -3.78 10.16 -12.60
N ILE A 68 -3.37 11.31 -12.06
CA ILE A 68 -4.25 12.45 -11.79
C ILE A 68 -4.90 12.95 -13.09
N ALA A 69 -4.16 12.95 -14.20
CA ALA A 69 -4.65 13.38 -15.51
C ALA A 69 -5.49 12.32 -16.24
N SER A 70 -5.66 11.11 -15.69
CA SER A 70 -6.37 10.00 -16.35
C SER A 70 -7.87 10.25 -16.56
N GLY A 71 -8.44 11.22 -15.83
CA GLY A 71 -9.76 11.79 -16.11
C GLY A 71 -10.76 11.56 -14.98
N ASP A 72 -10.91 10.33 -14.52
CA ASP A 72 -11.89 9.96 -13.49
C ASP A 72 -11.27 9.13 -12.35
N GLU A 73 -11.98 9.11 -11.23
CA GLU A 73 -11.54 8.46 -9.99
C GLU A 73 -11.31 6.94 -10.16
N ASN A 74 -12.16 6.26 -10.95
CA ASN A 74 -12.03 4.82 -11.15
C ASN A 74 -10.78 4.49 -11.98
N SER A 75 -10.53 5.26 -13.05
CA SER A 75 -9.30 5.11 -13.85
C SER A 75 -8.04 5.35 -13.01
N ALA A 76 -8.05 6.39 -12.15
CA ALA A 76 -6.94 6.67 -11.25
C ALA A 76 -6.72 5.53 -10.26
N MET A 77 -7.78 5.04 -9.60
CA MET A 77 -7.70 3.96 -8.63
C MET A 77 -7.27 2.63 -9.26
N THR A 78 -7.69 2.34 -10.49
CA THR A 78 -7.25 1.15 -11.24
C THR A 78 -5.74 1.16 -11.47
N LEU A 79 -5.17 2.31 -11.84
CA LEU A 79 -3.72 2.46 -12.03
C LEU A 79 -2.97 2.35 -10.70
N MET A 80 -3.51 2.93 -9.63
CA MET A 80 -2.94 2.79 -8.29
C MET A 80 -2.99 1.34 -7.80
N ALA A 81 -4.06 0.59 -8.09
CA ALA A 81 -4.19 -0.81 -7.74
C ALA A 81 -3.19 -1.70 -8.48
N LEU A 82 -3.00 -1.44 -9.79
CA LEU A 82 -1.96 -2.10 -10.58
C LEU A 82 -0.56 -1.84 -9.97
N GLY A 83 -0.27 -0.59 -9.63
CA GLY A 83 1.00 -0.18 -9.04
C GLY A 83 1.25 -0.83 -7.68
N ALA A 84 0.25 -0.77 -6.79
CA ALA A 84 0.32 -1.33 -5.46
C ALA A 84 0.50 -2.85 -5.51
N SER A 85 -0.23 -3.54 -6.40
CA SER A 85 -0.12 -4.98 -6.60
C SER A 85 1.27 -5.41 -7.06
N ARG A 86 1.83 -4.70 -8.05
CA ARG A 86 3.18 -4.97 -8.56
C ARG A 86 4.25 -4.67 -7.52
N LEU A 87 4.10 -3.58 -6.79
CA LEU A 87 5.04 -3.19 -5.74
C LEU A 87 5.00 -4.18 -4.58
N ALA A 88 3.81 -4.55 -4.09
CA ALA A 88 3.63 -5.56 -3.05
C ALA A 88 4.26 -6.90 -3.46
N ARG A 89 4.01 -7.35 -4.69
CA ARG A 89 4.64 -8.57 -5.22
C ARG A 89 6.17 -8.45 -5.25
N ALA A 90 6.71 -7.33 -5.73
CA ALA A 90 8.15 -7.11 -5.79
C ALA A 90 8.80 -7.06 -4.38
N LEU A 91 8.11 -6.52 -3.39
CA LEU A 91 8.56 -6.52 -1.99
C LEU A 91 8.55 -7.93 -1.41
N TYR A 92 7.52 -8.72 -1.70
CA TYR A 92 7.43 -10.11 -1.26
C TYR A 92 8.55 -10.96 -1.87
N ASP A 93 8.77 -10.86 -3.18
CA ASP A 93 9.80 -11.61 -3.89
C ASP A 93 11.23 -11.30 -3.38
N LYS A 94 11.43 -10.13 -2.77
CA LYS A 94 12.69 -9.72 -2.11
C LYS A 94 12.79 -10.11 -0.63
N GLY A 95 11.73 -10.69 -0.05
CA GLY A 95 11.66 -10.98 1.39
C GLY A 95 11.53 -9.73 2.26
N GLU A 96 11.05 -8.62 1.69
CA GLU A 96 10.85 -7.35 2.40
C GLU A 96 9.49 -7.27 3.11
N ILE A 97 8.54 -8.16 2.77
CA ILE A 97 7.24 -8.31 3.44
C ILE A 97 6.90 -9.79 3.62
N ASP A 98 6.19 -10.12 4.70
CA ASP A 98 5.74 -11.46 5.07
C ASP A 98 4.21 -11.61 5.01
N GLY A 99 3.49 -10.51 4.86
CA GLY A 99 2.03 -10.39 4.82
C GLY A 99 1.60 -8.95 4.58
N PHE A 100 0.31 -8.72 4.38
CA PHE A 100 -0.22 -7.38 4.20
C PHE A 100 -1.51 -7.14 4.98
N ILE A 101 -1.81 -5.87 5.20
CA ILE A 101 -3.07 -5.41 5.74
C ILE A 101 -3.41 -4.07 5.08
N ALA A 102 -4.69 -3.87 4.78
CA ALA A 102 -5.15 -2.64 4.11
C ALA A 102 -6.28 -1.98 4.90
N LEU A 103 -6.35 -0.66 4.81
CA LEU A 103 -7.45 0.14 5.35
C LEU A 103 -7.98 1.08 4.27
N GLY A 104 -9.29 1.05 4.08
CA GLY A 104 -9.97 1.91 3.12
C GLY A 104 -11.49 1.75 3.15
N GLY A 105 -12.18 2.68 2.50
CA GLY A 105 -13.59 2.50 2.14
C GLY A 105 -13.75 1.63 0.88
N SER A 106 -14.86 1.77 0.15
CA SER A 106 -15.16 0.92 -1.01
C SER A 106 -14.00 0.81 -2.02
N MET A 107 -13.42 1.93 -2.46
CA MET A 107 -12.34 1.91 -3.45
C MET A 107 -11.00 1.42 -2.89
N GLY A 108 -10.71 1.72 -1.62
CA GLY A 108 -9.52 1.19 -0.97
C GLY A 108 -9.62 -0.33 -0.75
N THR A 109 -10.81 -0.84 -0.46
CA THR A 109 -11.07 -2.29 -0.38
C THR A 109 -10.93 -2.94 -1.75
N ASP A 110 -11.48 -2.35 -2.81
CA ASP A 110 -11.34 -2.87 -4.18
C ASP A 110 -9.87 -3.00 -4.59
N LEU A 111 -9.08 -1.94 -4.39
CA LEU A 111 -7.63 -1.95 -4.58
C LEU A 111 -6.92 -3.03 -3.75
N ALA A 112 -7.33 -3.20 -2.49
CA ALA A 112 -6.72 -4.18 -1.59
C ALA A 112 -6.94 -5.63 -2.05
N LEU A 113 -8.05 -5.91 -2.73
CA LEU A 113 -8.32 -7.25 -3.27
C LEU A 113 -7.36 -7.58 -4.43
N ASP A 114 -7.06 -6.62 -5.30
CA ASP A 114 -6.07 -6.80 -6.36
C ASP A 114 -4.67 -7.09 -5.77
N VAL A 115 -4.30 -6.36 -4.71
CA VAL A 115 -3.03 -6.60 -4.01
C VAL A 115 -2.99 -8.01 -3.40
N ALA A 116 -4.08 -8.44 -2.75
CA ALA A 116 -4.18 -9.79 -2.19
C ALA A 116 -3.97 -10.87 -3.25
N LEU A 117 -4.59 -10.70 -4.43
CA LEU A 117 -4.50 -11.63 -5.54
C LEU A 117 -3.11 -11.68 -6.19
N ALA A 118 -2.31 -10.61 -6.05
CA ALA A 118 -0.95 -10.55 -6.58
C ALA A 118 0.06 -11.35 -5.74
N LEU A 119 -0.26 -11.61 -4.47
CA LEU A 119 0.58 -12.35 -3.52
C LEU A 119 0.32 -13.88 -3.62
N PRO A 120 1.33 -14.73 -3.34
CA PRO A 120 1.13 -16.17 -3.35
C PRO A 120 0.08 -16.66 -2.35
N LEU A 121 -0.58 -17.77 -2.67
CA LEU A 121 -1.50 -18.44 -1.74
C LEU A 121 -0.80 -18.80 -0.42
N GLY A 122 -1.43 -18.42 0.69
CA GLY A 122 -0.91 -18.64 2.04
C GLY A 122 -0.19 -17.43 2.64
N VAL A 123 0.06 -16.37 1.87
CA VAL A 123 0.44 -15.07 2.42
C VAL A 123 -0.78 -14.46 3.12
N PRO A 124 -0.66 -14.10 4.41
CA PRO A 124 -1.74 -13.49 5.17
C PRO A 124 -1.99 -12.03 4.77
#